data_AF-A0A8H4P7A4-F1
#
_entry.id   AF-A0A8H4P7A4-F1
#
_cell.length_a   1.000
_cell.length_b   1.000
_cell.length_c   1.000
_cell.angle_alpha   90.00
_cell.angle_beta   90.00
_cell.angle_gamma   90.00
#
_symmetry.space_group_name_H-M   'P 1'
#
loop_
_entity.id
_entity.type
_entity.pdbx_description
1 polymer ?
#
loop_
_entity_poly.entity_id
_entity_poly.type
_entity_poly.pdbx_seq_one_letter_code
_entity_poly.pdbx_strand_id
1 'polypeptide(L)'
;MPQHAVDSLRLHATSFNNECRAYGRLKELSREDLAIKAHGYLRIYLNDQIEEQFQAALQKSRPGANWTLKENMHLDDLNTPIMAIVKDWVPNHRIRGKILPREVLQRQMGHLPRMLRNLRQLHKCGIVVRDLKAQQYYEGQLGDLSLAWTVPHIFGPEHGIRPRWLFASMAAWDLKCFQDMVNHENERASRAEPPLKPQNLVAWRKDEAYERLRPRPWMVKPFLPMVNFDGYEEFYMTCYPPYDPSQFNWKAVEQRNKKASTGRVSKTKKAPARGMGRKRKAH
;
A
#
# COMPACT_ATOMS: atom_id res chain seq x y z
N MET A 1 -4.43 -18.56 23.95
CA MET A 1 -3.13 -17.97 23.58
C MET A 1 -2.72 -17.05 24.72
N PRO A 2 -1.46 -17.05 25.19
CA PRO A 2 -1.03 -16.15 26.26
C PRO A 2 -1.17 -14.67 25.87
N GLN A 3 -1.48 -13.78 26.83
CA GLN A 3 -1.70 -12.35 26.57
C GLN A 3 -0.50 -11.69 25.87
N HIS A 4 0.73 -12.01 26.29
CA HIS A 4 1.96 -11.52 25.66
C HIS A 4 2.10 -11.93 24.18
N ALA A 5 1.58 -13.11 23.80
CA ALA A 5 1.60 -13.58 22.42
C ALA A 5 0.56 -12.82 21.58
N VAL A 6 -0.61 -12.54 22.15
CA VAL A 6 -1.64 -11.71 21.51
C VAL A 6 -1.13 -10.27 21.32
N ASP A 7 -0.49 -9.70 22.32
CA ASP A 7 0.04 -8.33 22.25
C ASP A 7 1.20 -8.21 21.27
N SER A 8 2.07 -9.23 21.20
CA SER A 8 3.09 -9.30 20.16
C SER A 8 2.47 -9.35 18.76
N LEU A 9 1.42 -10.14 18.54
CA LEU A 9 0.71 -10.23 17.25
C LEU A 9 -0.06 -8.95 16.90
N ARG A 10 -0.59 -8.21 17.89
CA ARG A 10 -1.27 -6.93 17.67
C ARG A 10 -0.38 -5.92 16.96
N LEU A 11 0.90 -5.84 17.36
CA LEU A 11 1.88 -4.99 16.69
C LEU A 11 2.04 -5.35 15.21
N HIS A 12 1.82 -6.61 14.82
CA HIS A 12 1.90 -7.01 13.42
C HIS A 12 0.72 -6.55 12.57
N ALA A 13 -0.36 -6.08 13.19
CA ALA A 13 -1.58 -5.66 12.51
C ALA A 13 -1.89 -4.16 12.63
N THR A 14 -1.06 -3.37 13.33
CA THR A 14 -1.26 -1.92 13.43
C THR A 14 -1.07 -1.23 12.08
N SER A 15 -1.81 -0.15 11.86
CA SER A 15 -1.77 0.59 10.60
C SER A 15 -0.36 1.04 10.20
N PHE A 16 0.40 1.57 11.17
CA PHE A 16 1.79 1.97 10.98
C PHE A 16 2.68 0.79 10.55
N ASN A 17 2.59 -0.35 11.24
CA ASN A 17 3.45 -1.50 10.95
C ASN A 17 3.07 -2.19 9.63
N ASN A 18 1.79 -2.20 9.26
CA ASN A 18 1.34 -2.67 7.94
C ASN A 18 1.97 -1.84 6.82
N GLU A 19 1.90 -0.52 6.95
CA GLU A 19 2.47 0.40 5.98
C GLU A 19 4.00 0.29 5.89
N CYS A 20 4.68 0.21 7.04
CA CYS A 20 6.12 -0.03 7.09
C CYS A 20 6.53 -1.33 6.41
N ARG A 21 5.76 -2.42 6.57
CA ARG A 21 6.04 -3.69 5.88
C ARG A 21 5.86 -3.55 4.37
N ALA A 22 4.81 -2.86 3.92
CA ALA A 22 4.57 -2.64 2.51
C ALA A 22 5.72 -1.84 1.87
N TYR A 23 6.12 -0.72 2.48
CA TYR A 23 7.27 0.07 2.01
C TYR A 23 8.60 -0.68 2.10
N GLY A 24 8.80 -1.45 3.18
CA GLY A 24 9.95 -2.34 3.32
C GLY A 24 10.05 -3.32 2.15
N ARG A 25 8.94 -3.96 1.79
CA ARG A 25 8.85 -4.86 0.63
C ARG A 25 9.14 -4.15 -0.70
N LEU A 26 8.61 -2.95 -0.90
CA LEU A 26 8.90 -2.17 -2.11
C LEU A 26 10.39 -1.86 -2.22
N LYS A 27 11.03 -1.50 -1.11
CA LYS A 27 12.48 -1.26 -1.05
C LYS A 27 13.31 -2.53 -1.32
N GLU A 28 12.94 -3.66 -0.69
CA GLU A 28 13.56 -4.97 -0.93
C GLU A 28 13.56 -5.39 -2.40
N LEU A 29 12.49 -5.05 -3.13
CA LEU A 29 12.33 -5.39 -4.53
C LEU A 29 12.80 -4.29 -5.50
N SER A 30 13.30 -3.16 -4.98
CA SER A 30 13.59 -1.96 -5.78
C SER A 30 12.39 -1.51 -6.63
N ARG A 31 11.19 -1.57 -6.03
CA ARG A 31 9.89 -1.21 -6.62
C ARG A 31 9.21 -0.04 -5.91
N GLU A 32 10.00 0.86 -5.34
CA GLU A 32 9.50 2.08 -4.70
C GLU A 32 8.73 2.98 -5.69
N ASP A 33 8.84 2.75 -7.01
CA ASP A 33 8.05 3.39 -8.07
C ASP A 33 6.54 3.14 -7.98
N LEU A 34 6.11 2.10 -7.24
CA LEU A 34 4.72 1.68 -7.17
C LEU A 34 3.84 2.53 -6.23
N ALA A 35 4.46 3.27 -5.31
CA ALA A 35 3.80 4.11 -4.32
C ALA A 35 4.55 5.44 -4.16
N ILE A 36 3.98 6.40 -3.45
CA ILE A 36 4.71 7.62 -3.07
C ILE A 36 5.90 7.21 -2.21
N LYS A 37 7.11 7.65 -2.57
CA LYS A 37 8.35 7.29 -1.88
C LYS A 37 8.28 7.65 -0.40
N ALA A 38 8.64 6.70 0.45
CA ALA A 38 8.78 6.90 1.89
C ALA A 38 10.26 7.08 2.26
N HIS A 39 10.53 8.07 3.12
CA HIS A 39 11.89 8.40 3.58
C HIS A 39 12.20 7.84 4.96
N GLY A 40 11.18 7.51 5.74
CA GLY A 40 11.31 7.01 7.09
C GLY A 40 10.06 7.25 7.91
N TYR A 41 10.21 7.30 9.22
CA TYR A 41 9.13 7.57 10.15
C TYR A 41 9.56 8.53 11.25
N LEU A 42 8.57 9.20 11.86
CA LEU A 42 8.71 10.10 12.99
C LEU A 42 7.86 9.58 14.15
N ARG A 43 8.33 9.86 15.37
CA ARG A 43 7.58 9.69 16.61
C ARG A 43 7.16 11.08 17.05
N ILE A 44 5.87 11.34 17.07
CA ILE A 44 5.30 12.62 17.46
C ILE A 44 4.66 12.44 18.82
N TYR A 45 5.21 13.10 19.83
CA TYR A 45 4.61 13.15 21.15
C TYR A 45 3.62 14.31 21.19
N LEU A 46 2.43 14.05 21.70
CA LEU A 46 1.44 15.10 21.89
C LEU A 46 1.94 16.09 22.93
N ASN A 47 1.88 17.36 22.58
CA ASN A 47 2.11 18.50 23.45
C ASN A 47 1.27 19.67 22.92
N ASP A 48 1.17 20.73 23.71
CA ASP A 48 0.33 21.89 23.40
C ASP A 48 0.71 22.52 22.04
N GLN A 49 2.00 22.54 21.70
CA GLN A 49 2.48 23.09 20.43
C GLN A 49 2.00 22.27 19.21
N ILE A 50 2.04 20.93 19.30
CA ILE A 50 1.55 20.04 18.24
C ILE A 50 0.03 20.15 18.11
N GLU A 51 -0.68 20.26 19.24
CA GLU A 51 -2.14 20.46 19.23
C GLU A 51 -2.49 21.79 18.58
N GLU A 52 -1.81 22.89 18.92
CA GLU A 52 -2.00 24.19 18.27
C GLU A 52 -1.76 24.14 16.75
N GLN A 53 -0.67 23.50 16.31
CA GLN A 53 -0.39 23.32 14.89
C GLN A 53 -1.46 22.49 14.18
N PHE A 54 -1.95 21.44 14.85
CA PHE A 54 -3.03 20.61 14.34
C PHE A 54 -4.33 21.41 14.22
N GLN A 55 -4.71 22.18 15.26
CA GLN A 55 -5.90 23.04 15.22
C GLN A 55 -5.80 24.09 14.11
N ALA A 56 -4.64 24.73 13.93
CA ALA A 56 -4.43 25.69 12.86
C ALA A 56 -4.59 25.05 11.46
N ALA A 57 -4.01 23.86 11.25
CA ALA A 57 -4.16 23.10 10.01
C ALA A 57 -5.60 22.63 9.78
N LEU A 58 -6.28 22.24 10.86
CA LEU A 58 -7.67 21.82 10.82
C LEU A 58 -8.59 22.98 10.43
N GLN A 59 -8.47 24.14 11.08
CA GLN A 59 -9.30 25.31 10.75
C GLN A 59 -9.10 25.75 9.30
N LYS A 60 -7.85 25.67 8.80
CA LYS A 60 -7.55 25.96 7.39
C LYS A 60 -8.21 24.98 6.42
N SER A 61 -8.28 23.70 6.78
CA SER A 61 -8.79 22.64 5.89
C SER A 61 -10.29 22.37 6.03
N ARG A 62 -10.86 22.61 7.22
CA ARG A 62 -12.26 22.43 7.59
C ARG A 62 -12.67 23.51 8.62
N PRO A 63 -13.05 24.70 8.14
CA PRO A 63 -13.51 25.78 9.02
C PRO A 63 -14.69 25.31 9.90
N GLY A 64 -14.62 25.56 11.21
CA GLY A 64 -15.67 25.21 12.17
C GLY A 64 -15.59 23.81 12.77
N ALA A 65 -14.60 22.99 12.37
CA ALA A 65 -14.31 21.74 13.07
C ALA A 65 -13.56 22.03 14.39
N ASN A 66 -13.94 21.38 15.50
CA ASN A 66 -13.35 21.60 16.82
C ASN A 66 -13.13 20.27 17.57
N TRP A 67 -12.25 19.45 17.03
CA TRP A 67 -11.89 18.12 17.51
C TRP A 67 -10.39 18.16 17.79
N THR A 68 -9.99 17.60 18.92
CA THR A 68 -8.58 17.52 19.33
C THR A 68 -7.84 16.48 18.48
N LEU A 69 -6.51 16.58 18.41
CA LEU A 69 -5.70 15.56 17.76
C LEU A 69 -5.89 14.19 18.44
N LYS A 70 -6.09 14.18 19.75
CA LYS A 70 -6.42 12.97 20.53
C LYS A 70 -7.69 12.28 20.02
N GLU A 71 -8.78 13.03 19.87
CA GLU A 71 -10.06 12.50 19.40
C GLU A 71 -9.98 12.04 17.95
N ASN A 72 -9.28 12.81 17.11
CA ASN A 72 -9.07 12.50 15.70
C ASN A 72 -8.27 11.20 15.49
N MET A 73 -7.21 11.03 16.27
CA MET A 73 -6.27 9.90 16.13
C MET A 73 -6.63 8.71 17.02
N HIS A 74 -7.74 8.78 17.76
CA HIS A 74 -8.19 7.74 18.69
C HIS A 74 -7.09 7.29 19.66
N LEU A 75 -6.41 8.25 20.28
CA LEU A 75 -5.30 7.97 21.19
C LEU A 75 -5.81 7.68 22.60
N ASP A 76 -5.65 6.43 23.03
CA ASP A 76 -6.01 5.96 24.37
C ASP A 76 -5.03 6.46 25.45
N ASP A 77 -3.73 6.52 25.11
CA ASP A 77 -2.64 6.93 26.01
C ASP A 77 -1.80 8.05 25.40
N LEU A 78 -1.72 9.18 26.11
CA LEU A 78 -0.97 10.37 25.70
C LEU A 78 0.55 10.18 25.79
N ASN A 79 1.03 9.19 26.55
CA ASN A 79 2.45 8.84 26.60
C ASN A 79 2.90 8.02 25.38
N THR A 80 1.95 7.48 24.62
CA THR A 80 2.25 6.73 23.40
C THR A 80 2.40 7.71 22.23
N PRO A 81 3.56 7.75 21.56
CA PRO A 81 3.75 8.67 20.44
C PRO A 81 2.92 8.23 19.23
N ILE A 82 2.42 9.23 18.50
CA ILE A 82 1.89 9.03 17.16
C ILE A 82 3.05 8.63 16.24
N MET A 83 2.87 7.53 15.53
CA MET A 83 3.84 7.05 14.54
C MET A 83 3.43 7.55 13.15
N ALA A 84 4.26 8.38 12.53
CA ALA A 84 4.00 8.96 11.22
C ALA A 84 5.04 8.54 10.19
N ILE A 85 4.63 8.24 8.96
CA ILE A 85 5.56 7.93 7.86
C ILE A 85 5.79 9.18 7.02
N VAL A 86 7.06 9.51 6.80
CA VAL A 86 7.47 10.68 6.01
C VAL A 86 7.58 10.27 4.54
N LYS A 87 6.88 11.00 3.67
CA LYS A 87 6.79 10.69 2.23
C LYS A 87 7.08 11.90 1.37
N ASP A 88 7.36 11.68 0.08
CA ASP A 88 7.42 12.76 -0.90
C ASP A 88 6.11 13.57 -0.90
N TRP A 89 6.25 14.89 -0.90
CA TRP A 89 5.12 15.78 -1.08
C TRP A 89 4.65 15.74 -2.54
N VAL A 90 3.45 15.24 -2.78
CA VAL A 90 2.82 15.23 -4.10
C VAL A 90 1.69 16.26 -4.12
N PRO A 91 1.72 17.26 -5.00
CA PRO A 91 0.66 18.25 -5.10
C PRO A 91 -0.71 17.60 -5.31
N ASN A 92 -1.67 17.95 -4.45
CA ASN A 92 -3.02 17.46 -4.57
C ASN A 92 -3.86 18.43 -5.42
N HIS A 93 -4.03 18.11 -6.70
CA HIS A 93 -4.87 18.89 -7.62
C HIS A 93 -6.37 18.56 -7.47
N ARG A 94 -6.77 17.75 -6.49
CA ARG A 94 -8.18 17.46 -6.24
C ARG A 94 -8.81 18.59 -5.45
N ILE A 95 -9.76 19.26 -6.06
CA ILE A 95 -10.59 20.25 -5.40
C ILE A 95 -11.81 19.51 -4.83
N ARG A 96 -11.84 19.28 -3.51
CA ARG A 96 -13.01 18.67 -2.84
C ARG A 96 -14.23 19.57 -3.04
N GLY A 97 -15.38 18.97 -3.37
CA GLY A 97 -16.69 19.63 -3.36
C GLY A 97 -16.95 20.62 -4.51
N LYS A 98 -16.05 20.75 -5.49
CA LYS A 98 -16.27 21.54 -6.70
C LYS A 98 -16.21 20.66 -7.94
N ILE A 99 -16.93 21.05 -8.99
CA ILE A 99 -16.76 20.49 -10.33
C ILE A 99 -15.27 20.65 -10.68
N LEU A 100 -14.59 19.54 -10.95
CA LEU A 100 -13.18 19.61 -11.32
C LEU A 100 -13.08 20.30 -12.69
N PRO A 101 -12.11 21.22 -12.87
CA PRO A 101 -11.79 21.72 -14.19
C PRO A 101 -11.52 20.56 -15.15
N ARG A 102 -11.93 20.70 -16.41
CA ARG A 102 -11.85 19.65 -17.43
C ARG A 102 -10.42 19.12 -17.59
N GLU A 103 -9.42 20.01 -17.49
CA GLU A 103 -8.00 19.68 -17.60
C GLU A 103 -7.54 18.78 -16.45
N VAL A 104 -8.04 19.05 -15.24
CA VAL A 104 -7.74 18.24 -14.06
C VAL A 104 -8.38 16.86 -14.17
N LEU A 105 -9.63 16.79 -14.63
CA LEU A 105 -10.32 15.53 -14.88
C LEU A 105 -9.60 14.71 -15.96
N GLN A 106 -9.26 15.33 -17.10
CA GLN A 106 -8.52 14.69 -18.18
C GLN A 106 -7.17 14.13 -17.71
N ARG A 107 -6.45 14.90 -16.88
CA ARG A 107 -5.19 14.47 -16.25
C ARG A 107 -5.40 13.27 -15.32
N GLN A 108 -6.43 13.30 -14.48
CA GLN A 108 -6.77 12.19 -13.58
C GLN A 108 -7.10 10.91 -14.35
N MET A 109 -7.93 11.02 -15.40
CA MET A 109 -8.26 9.89 -16.27
C MET A 109 -7.02 9.31 -16.96
N GLY A 110 -6.08 10.17 -17.39
CA GLY A 110 -4.82 9.75 -17.99
C GLY A 110 -3.94 8.88 -17.08
N HIS A 111 -4.11 8.99 -15.75
CA HIS A 111 -3.37 8.19 -14.78
C HIS A 111 -3.94 6.78 -14.57
N LEU A 112 -5.22 6.54 -14.87
CA LEU A 112 -5.91 5.28 -14.58
C LEU A 112 -5.20 4.03 -15.17
N PRO A 113 -4.70 4.03 -16.42
CA PRO A 113 -3.98 2.87 -16.94
C PRO A 113 -2.71 2.54 -16.16
N ARG A 114 -1.96 3.57 -15.72
CA ARG A 114 -0.76 3.37 -14.88
C ARG A 114 -1.15 2.89 -13.49
N MET A 115 -2.17 3.47 -12.88
CA MET A 115 -2.63 3.07 -11.55
C MET A 115 -3.04 1.60 -11.51
N LEU A 116 -3.77 1.10 -12.51
CA LEU A 116 -4.15 -0.32 -12.60
C LEU A 116 -2.93 -1.23 -12.78
N ARG A 117 -1.98 -0.83 -13.62
CA ARG A 117 -0.71 -1.57 -13.78
C ARG A 117 0.04 -1.63 -12.44
N ASN A 118 0.16 -0.51 -11.74
CA ASN A 118 0.86 -0.44 -10.46
C ASN A 118 0.17 -1.29 -9.39
N LEU A 119 -1.17 -1.26 -9.32
CA LEU A 119 -1.94 -2.10 -8.40
C LEU A 119 -1.66 -3.60 -8.62
N ARG A 120 -1.68 -4.05 -9.89
CA ARG A 120 -1.34 -5.44 -10.22
C ARG A 120 0.11 -5.78 -9.86
N GLN A 121 1.03 -4.83 -10.00
CA GLN A 121 2.42 -5.02 -9.57
C GLN A 121 2.55 -5.10 -8.04
N LEU A 122 1.77 -4.33 -7.27
CA LEU A 122 1.69 -4.47 -5.81
C LEU A 122 1.25 -5.89 -5.43
N HIS A 123 0.19 -6.41 -6.07
CA HIS A 123 -0.26 -7.79 -5.88
C HIS A 123 0.86 -8.80 -6.19
N LYS A 124 1.59 -8.59 -7.30
CA LYS A 124 2.75 -9.41 -7.67
C LYS A 124 3.91 -9.33 -6.65
N CYS A 125 4.05 -8.23 -5.93
CA CYS A 125 5.01 -8.06 -4.84
C CYS A 125 4.57 -8.70 -3.51
N GLY A 126 3.40 -9.37 -3.49
CA GLY A 126 2.84 -9.97 -2.28
C GLY A 126 2.12 -8.96 -1.38
N ILE A 127 1.69 -7.81 -1.91
CA ILE A 127 1.02 -6.73 -1.17
C ILE A 127 -0.43 -6.61 -1.66
N VAL A 128 -1.40 -6.63 -0.74
CA VAL A 128 -2.81 -6.22 -0.98
C VAL A 128 -3.10 -4.93 -0.24
N VAL A 129 -3.86 -4.00 -0.83
CA VAL A 129 -4.11 -2.66 -0.25
C VAL A 129 -5.28 -2.69 0.74
N ARG A 130 -6.32 -3.48 0.43
CA ARG A 130 -7.55 -3.75 1.22
C ARG A 130 -8.53 -2.59 1.34
N ASP A 131 -8.03 -1.36 1.44
CA ASP A 131 -8.85 -0.15 1.55
C ASP A 131 -8.60 0.80 0.39
N LEU A 132 -8.71 0.30 -0.85
CA LEU A 132 -8.37 1.08 -2.04
C LEU A 132 -9.45 2.12 -2.35
N LYS A 133 -9.12 3.40 -2.17
CA LYS A 133 -10.02 4.52 -2.43
C LYS A 133 -9.38 5.52 -3.38
N ALA A 134 -10.20 6.14 -4.25
CA ALA A 134 -9.72 7.17 -5.18
C ALA A 134 -8.90 8.23 -4.45
N GLN A 135 -9.38 8.70 -3.29
CA GLN A 135 -8.77 9.75 -2.46
C GLN A 135 -7.32 9.49 -2.03
N GLN A 136 -6.85 8.24 -2.03
CA GLN A 136 -5.49 7.87 -1.64
C GLN A 136 -4.47 7.98 -2.80
N TYR A 137 -4.92 8.19 -4.03
CA TYR A 137 -4.02 8.38 -5.17
C TYR A 137 -3.64 9.85 -5.39
N TYR A 138 -2.35 10.16 -5.56
CA TYR A 138 -1.86 11.50 -5.86
C TYR A 138 -1.07 11.44 -7.16
N GLU A 139 -1.52 12.15 -8.19
CA GLU A 139 -0.92 12.08 -9.53
C GLU A 139 -0.72 10.63 -10.04
N GLY A 140 -1.67 9.75 -9.72
CA GLY A 140 -1.61 8.33 -10.10
C GLY A 140 -0.64 7.48 -9.27
N GLN A 141 -0.06 7.99 -8.18
CA GLN A 141 0.73 7.24 -7.21
C GLN A 141 -0.09 6.95 -5.96
N LEU A 142 0.00 5.73 -5.41
CA LEU A 142 -0.72 5.36 -4.20
C LEU A 142 -0.01 5.91 -2.96
N GLY A 143 -0.74 6.64 -2.12
CA GLY A 143 -0.19 7.34 -0.96
C GLY A 143 -0.52 6.72 0.39
N ASP A 144 -1.39 5.73 0.47
CA ASP A 144 -1.86 5.13 1.72
C ASP A 144 -1.81 3.60 1.63
N LEU A 145 -1.00 2.99 2.50
CA LEU A 145 -0.84 1.54 2.64
C LEU A 145 -1.05 1.11 4.10
N SER A 146 -1.74 1.93 4.89
CA SER A 146 -1.99 1.70 6.32
C SER A 146 -2.75 0.40 6.61
N LEU A 147 -3.62 -0.04 5.72
CA LEU A 147 -4.39 -1.28 5.88
C LEU A 147 -3.86 -2.46 5.05
N ALA A 148 -2.72 -2.26 4.38
CA ALA A 148 -2.18 -3.24 3.47
C ALA A 148 -1.72 -4.51 4.19
N TRP A 149 -1.90 -5.67 3.57
CA TRP A 149 -1.23 -6.89 4.00
C TRP A 149 -0.08 -7.23 3.06
N THR A 150 1.06 -7.56 3.66
CA THR A 150 2.27 -7.95 2.94
C THR A 150 2.64 -9.37 3.34
N VAL A 151 2.80 -10.29 2.38
CA VAL A 151 3.25 -11.67 2.64
C VAL A 151 4.75 -11.67 2.98
N PRO A 152 5.22 -12.30 4.07
CA PRO A 152 4.43 -13.11 5.01
C PRO A 152 3.64 -12.25 5.99
N HIS A 153 2.40 -12.65 6.24
CA HIS A 153 1.47 -12.00 7.15
C HIS A 153 0.94 -13.03 8.16
N ILE A 154 0.49 -12.58 9.35
CA ILE A 154 -0.08 -13.48 10.38
C ILE A 154 -1.30 -14.26 9.88
N PHE A 155 -2.06 -13.68 8.94
CA PHE A 155 -3.18 -14.32 8.26
C PHE A 155 -2.81 -14.91 6.90
N GLY A 156 -1.51 -15.02 6.61
CA GLY A 156 -0.96 -15.60 5.40
C GLY A 156 -1.27 -17.09 5.27
N PRO A 157 -1.16 -17.64 4.05
CA PRO A 157 -1.46 -19.04 3.78
C PRO A 157 -0.56 -20.02 4.54
N GLU A 158 0.64 -19.59 4.97
CA GLU A 158 1.65 -20.46 5.58
C GLU A 158 1.28 -20.95 6.99
N HIS A 159 0.45 -20.21 7.72
CA HIS A 159 0.10 -20.54 9.11
C HIS A 159 -1.18 -21.36 9.23
N GLY A 160 -1.92 -21.58 8.14
CA GLY A 160 -3.18 -22.34 8.15
C GLY A 160 -4.33 -21.69 8.93
N ILE A 161 -4.14 -20.49 9.50
CA ILE A 161 -5.17 -19.77 10.28
C ILE A 161 -6.34 -19.32 9.40
N ARG A 162 -6.04 -18.94 8.16
CA ARG A 162 -7.04 -18.49 7.18
C ARG A 162 -6.94 -19.31 5.91
N PRO A 163 -8.04 -19.42 5.12
CA PRO A 163 -8.01 -20.11 3.85
C PRO A 163 -6.98 -19.51 2.89
N ARG A 164 -6.33 -20.36 2.08
CA ARG A 164 -5.27 -19.94 1.14
C ARG A 164 -5.76 -18.88 0.13
N TRP A 165 -7.04 -18.93 -0.23
CA TRP A 165 -7.65 -18.01 -1.18
C TRP A 165 -7.91 -16.60 -0.60
N LEU A 166 -7.68 -16.36 0.71
CA LEU A 166 -7.98 -15.08 1.34
C LEU A 166 -7.21 -13.90 0.69
N PHE A 167 -5.93 -14.10 0.37
CA PHE A 167 -5.13 -13.07 -0.29
C PHE A 167 -5.57 -12.80 -1.72
N ALA A 168 -5.91 -13.86 -2.46
CA ALA A 168 -6.51 -13.73 -3.79
C ALA A 168 -7.84 -12.96 -3.73
N SER A 169 -8.68 -13.26 -2.74
CA SER A 169 -9.93 -12.54 -2.49
C SER A 169 -9.71 -11.06 -2.16
N MET A 170 -8.70 -10.71 -1.37
CA MET A 170 -8.39 -9.30 -1.06
C MET A 170 -7.84 -8.57 -2.30
N ALA A 171 -7.05 -9.24 -3.13
CA ALA A 171 -6.60 -8.67 -4.41
C ALA A 171 -7.75 -8.49 -5.41
N ALA A 172 -8.72 -9.40 -5.42
CA ALA A 172 -9.97 -9.25 -6.17
C ALA A 172 -10.77 -8.03 -5.69
N TRP A 173 -10.88 -7.84 -4.36
CA TRP A 173 -11.53 -6.67 -3.77
C TRP A 173 -10.85 -5.36 -4.21
N ASP A 174 -9.51 -5.27 -4.12
CA ASP A 174 -8.76 -4.09 -4.61
C ASP A 174 -9.10 -3.77 -6.08
N LEU A 175 -9.18 -4.79 -6.95
CA LEU A 175 -9.51 -4.62 -8.36
C LEU A 175 -10.96 -4.18 -8.57
N LYS A 176 -11.90 -4.66 -7.75
CA LYS A 176 -13.29 -4.24 -7.76
C LYS A 176 -13.42 -2.77 -7.36
N CYS A 177 -12.79 -2.37 -6.25
CA CYS A 177 -12.71 -0.97 -5.83
C CYS A 177 -12.11 -0.09 -6.93
N PHE A 178 -11.05 -0.55 -7.59
CA PHE A 178 -10.47 0.17 -8.73
C PHE A 178 -11.45 0.27 -9.91
N GLN A 179 -12.22 -0.77 -10.20
CA GLN A 179 -13.24 -0.71 -11.24
C GLN A 179 -14.31 0.33 -10.92
N ASP A 180 -14.74 0.42 -9.66
CA ASP A 180 -15.71 1.42 -9.23
C ASP A 180 -15.16 2.83 -9.39
N MET A 181 -13.85 3.04 -9.13
CA MET A 181 -13.17 4.30 -9.45
C MET A 181 -13.21 4.62 -10.96
N VAL A 182 -12.90 3.65 -11.83
CA VAL A 182 -12.96 3.84 -13.29
C VAL A 182 -14.36 4.24 -13.74
N ASN A 183 -15.39 3.56 -13.22
CA ASN A 183 -16.78 3.85 -13.55
C ASN A 183 -17.15 5.29 -13.14
N HIS A 184 -16.79 5.69 -11.92
CA HIS A 184 -17.04 7.03 -11.42
C HIS A 184 -16.35 8.11 -12.27
N GLU A 185 -15.08 7.91 -12.65
CA GLU A 185 -14.38 8.87 -13.52
C GLU A 185 -14.97 8.92 -14.94
N ASN A 186 -15.44 7.79 -15.48
CA ASN A 186 -16.11 7.75 -16.78
C ASN A 186 -17.47 8.47 -16.78
N GLU A 187 -18.23 8.38 -15.68
CA GLU A 187 -19.46 9.15 -15.51
C GLU A 187 -19.17 10.65 -15.51
N ARG A 188 -18.11 11.08 -14.79
CA ARG A 188 -17.67 12.48 -14.76
C ARG A 188 -17.18 12.96 -16.12
N ALA A 189 -16.43 12.12 -16.84
CA ALA A 189 -15.95 12.39 -18.18
C ALA A 189 -17.08 12.67 -19.17
N SER A 190 -18.16 11.90 -19.05
CA SER A 190 -19.35 12.02 -19.88
C SER A 190 -20.15 13.31 -19.59
N ARG A 191 -20.06 13.83 -18.36
CA ARG A 191 -20.69 15.09 -17.94
C ARG A 191 -19.81 16.33 -18.14
N ALA A 192 -18.57 16.16 -18.58
CA ALA A 192 -17.67 17.29 -18.84
C ALA A 192 -18.11 18.06 -20.10
N GLU A 193 -17.78 19.35 -20.17
CA GLU A 193 -18.07 20.20 -21.33
C GLU A 193 -16.77 20.74 -21.95
N PRO A 194 -16.43 20.35 -23.20
CA PRO A 194 -17.02 19.25 -23.97
C PRO A 194 -16.70 17.87 -23.35
N PRO A 195 -17.51 16.83 -23.63
CA PRO A 195 -17.33 15.49 -23.08
C PRO A 195 -15.94 14.92 -23.34
N LEU A 196 -15.39 14.25 -22.34
CA LEU A 196 -14.12 13.55 -22.43
C LEU A 196 -14.34 12.10 -22.86
N LYS A 197 -13.38 11.55 -23.62
CA LYS A 197 -13.42 10.14 -24.04
C LYS A 197 -13.30 9.23 -22.80
N PRO A 198 -14.23 8.28 -22.58
CA PRO A 198 -14.16 7.35 -21.46
C PRO A 198 -12.97 6.40 -21.60
N GLN A 199 -12.49 5.89 -20.46
CA GLN A 199 -11.49 4.84 -20.39
C GLN A 199 -12.15 3.46 -20.50
N ASN A 200 -11.72 2.66 -21.48
CA ASN A 200 -12.16 1.27 -21.66
C ASN A 200 -11.36 0.29 -20.76
N LEU A 201 -11.04 0.71 -19.53
CA LEU A 201 -10.27 -0.09 -18.60
C LEU A 201 -11.19 -1.06 -17.85
N VAL A 202 -10.77 -2.33 -17.82
CA VAL A 202 -11.44 -3.38 -17.04
C VAL A 202 -10.45 -3.93 -16.02
N ALA A 203 -10.61 -3.50 -14.77
CA ALA A 203 -9.90 -4.02 -13.61
C ALA A 203 -10.62 -5.24 -13.02
N TRP A 204 -11.94 -5.16 -12.94
CA TRP A 204 -12.83 -6.21 -12.45
C TRP A 204 -14.10 -6.25 -13.30
N ARG A 205 -14.65 -7.43 -13.57
CA ARG A 205 -15.86 -7.56 -14.39
C ARG A 205 -17.08 -7.44 -13.47
N LYS A 206 -17.97 -6.48 -13.74
CA LYS A 206 -19.28 -6.38 -13.05
C LYS A 206 -20.20 -7.49 -13.54
N ASP A 207 -20.80 -8.24 -12.62
CA ASP A 207 -21.61 -9.43 -12.90
C ASP A 207 -23.05 -9.16 -13.38
N GLU A 208 -23.52 -7.90 -13.45
CA GLU A 208 -24.92 -7.60 -13.82
C GLU A 208 -25.33 -8.09 -15.22
N ALA A 209 -24.40 -8.11 -16.18
CA ALA A 209 -24.64 -8.68 -17.51
C ALA A 209 -24.44 -10.21 -17.55
N TYR A 210 -23.78 -10.79 -16.55
CA TYR A 210 -23.33 -12.19 -16.51
C TYR A 210 -24.33 -13.12 -15.84
N GLU A 211 -25.21 -12.61 -14.98
CA GLU A 211 -26.36 -13.37 -14.46
C GLU A 211 -27.43 -13.68 -15.53
N ARG A 212 -27.49 -12.88 -16.60
CA ARG A 212 -28.51 -12.99 -17.66
C ARG A 212 -28.10 -13.86 -18.85
N LEU A 213 -26.88 -14.41 -18.87
CA LEU A 213 -26.35 -15.21 -19.98
C LEU A 213 -25.94 -16.62 -19.53
N ARG A 214 -25.98 -17.57 -20.46
CA ARG A 214 -25.68 -19.00 -20.20
C ARG A 214 -24.36 -19.18 -19.43
N PRO A 215 -24.28 -20.14 -18.48
CA PRO A 215 -23.06 -20.45 -17.75
C PRO A 215 -21.89 -20.70 -18.71
N ARG A 216 -20.77 -19.99 -18.52
CA ARG A 216 -19.56 -20.20 -19.33
C ARG A 216 -18.72 -21.35 -18.74
N PRO A 217 -17.99 -22.13 -19.57
CA PRO A 217 -17.26 -23.32 -19.11
C PRO A 217 -16.21 -23.08 -18.01
N TRP A 218 -15.70 -21.85 -17.88
CA TRP A 218 -14.73 -21.48 -16.84
C TRP A 218 -15.37 -20.97 -15.54
N MET A 219 -16.70 -20.80 -15.50
CA MET A 219 -17.46 -20.38 -14.33
C MET A 219 -18.04 -21.60 -13.63
N VAL A 220 -17.18 -22.38 -12.96
CA VAL A 220 -17.59 -23.56 -12.21
C VAL A 220 -17.90 -23.14 -10.78
N LYS A 221 -19.16 -23.30 -10.37
CA LYS A 221 -19.61 -23.13 -8.99
C LYS A 221 -19.06 -24.26 -8.10
N PRO A 222 -18.78 -24.02 -6.81
CA PRO A 222 -19.07 -22.80 -6.06
C PRO A 222 -18.01 -21.70 -6.27
N PHE A 223 -18.47 -20.44 -6.39
CA PHE A 223 -17.57 -19.30 -6.34
C PHE A 223 -17.05 -19.11 -4.91
N LEU A 224 -15.79 -18.69 -4.80
CA LEU A 224 -15.22 -18.31 -3.52
C LEU A 224 -15.75 -16.94 -3.08
N PRO A 225 -15.92 -16.67 -1.78
CA PRO A 225 -16.34 -15.35 -1.32
C PRO A 225 -15.24 -14.31 -1.61
N MET A 226 -15.66 -13.11 -1.99
CA MET A 226 -14.81 -11.93 -2.09
C MET A 226 -14.98 -11.12 -0.79
N VAL A 227 -14.05 -11.35 0.14
CA VAL A 227 -13.96 -10.61 1.40
C VAL A 227 -13.74 -9.14 1.12
N ASN A 228 -14.63 -8.30 1.64
CA ASN A 228 -14.54 -6.86 1.62
C ASN A 228 -14.18 -6.32 3.02
N PHE A 229 -13.69 -5.08 3.05
CA PHE A 229 -13.35 -4.40 4.30
C PHE A 229 -14.42 -3.40 4.74
N ASP A 230 -15.14 -2.80 3.77
CA ASP A 230 -16.00 -1.63 4.00
C ASP A 230 -17.51 -1.94 4.08
N GLY A 231 -17.96 -3.21 4.07
CA GLY A 231 -19.39 -3.50 3.98
C GLY A 231 -19.85 -4.87 4.45
N TYR A 232 -21.17 -4.99 4.61
CA TYR A 232 -21.87 -6.25 4.92
C TYR A 232 -22.37 -6.96 3.66
N GLU A 233 -22.19 -6.36 2.48
CA GLU A 233 -22.61 -6.97 1.21
C GLU A 233 -21.74 -8.18 0.88
N GLU A 234 -22.39 -9.29 0.54
CA GLU A 234 -21.72 -10.50 0.10
C GLU A 234 -21.33 -10.38 -1.37
N PHE A 235 -20.03 -10.28 -1.63
CA PHE A 235 -19.51 -10.38 -2.98
C PHE A 235 -18.90 -11.75 -3.23
N TYR A 236 -18.94 -12.19 -4.48
CA TYR A 236 -18.32 -13.44 -4.93
C TYR A 236 -17.13 -13.14 -5.84
N MET A 237 -16.05 -13.88 -5.63
CA MET A 237 -14.88 -13.89 -6.49
C MET A 237 -15.21 -14.74 -7.73
N THR A 238 -15.87 -14.12 -8.72
CA THR A 238 -16.29 -14.80 -9.96
C THR A 238 -15.14 -15.10 -10.93
N CYS A 239 -13.99 -14.46 -10.72
CA CYS A 239 -12.72 -14.82 -11.36
C CYS A 239 -11.55 -14.61 -10.40
N TYR A 240 -10.43 -15.31 -10.63
CA TYR A 240 -9.21 -15.05 -9.86
C TYR A 240 -8.57 -13.71 -10.27
N PRO A 241 -7.93 -12.99 -9.33
CA PRO A 241 -7.11 -11.83 -9.68
C PRO A 241 -5.94 -12.27 -10.58
N PRO A 242 -5.39 -11.38 -11.42
CA PRO A 242 -4.25 -11.71 -12.29
C PRO A 242 -3.00 -12.20 -11.55
N TYR A 243 -2.82 -11.76 -10.31
CA TYR A 243 -1.75 -12.20 -9.43
C TYR A 243 -2.36 -12.52 -8.07
N ASP A 244 -2.12 -13.73 -7.56
CA ASP A 244 -2.42 -14.09 -6.18
C ASP A 244 -1.22 -13.72 -5.29
N PRO A 245 -1.35 -12.72 -4.40
CA PRO A 245 -0.25 -12.27 -3.55
C PRO A 245 0.24 -13.37 -2.60
N SER A 246 -0.59 -14.37 -2.31
CA SER A 246 -0.23 -15.53 -1.47
C SER A 246 0.90 -16.38 -2.08
N GLN A 247 1.10 -16.28 -3.39
CA GLN A 247 2.11 -17.03 -4.15
C GLN A 247 3.47 -16.31 -4.18
N PHE A 248 3.59 -15.13 -3.56
CA PHE A 248 4.84 -14.40 -3.53
C PHE A 248 5.92 -15.18 -2.74
N ASN A 249 7.01 -15.53 -3.43
CA ASN A 249 8.12 -16.28 -2.84
C ASN A 249 9.07 -15.37 -2.05
N TRP A 250 8.66 -14.98 -0.85
CA TRP A 250 9.46 -14.13 0.03
C TRP A 250 10.76 -14.81 0.51
N LYS A 251 10.77 -16.15 0.64
CA LYS A 251 11.97 -16.92 1.03
C LYS A 251 13.10 -16.76 0.01
N ALA A 252 12.78 -16.72 -1.28
CA ALA A 252 13.78 -16.46 -2.31
C ALA A 252 14.40 -15.06 -2.20
N VAL A 253 13.61 -14.06 -1.80
CA VAL A 253 14.10 -12.69 -1.55
C VAL A 253 15.03 -12.65 -0.35
N GLU A 254 14.63 -13.29 0.75
CA GLU A 254 15.45 -13.37 1.96
C GLU A 254 16.81 -14.04 1.71
N GLN A 255 16.83 -15.15 0.95
CA GLN A 255 18.07 -15.83 0.56
C GLN A 255 18.98 -14.95 -0.30
N ARG A 256 18.43 -14.16 -1.23
CA ARG A 256 19.20 -13.21 -2.05
C ARG A 256 19.85 -12.14 -1.18
N ASN A 257 19.11 -11.58 -0.22
CA ASN A 257 19.63 -10.56 0.69
C ASN A 257 20.72 -11.10 1.62
N LYS A 258 20.57 -12.34 2.12
CA LYS A 258 21.63 -13.01 2.91
C LYS A 258 22.91 -13.23 2.10
N LYS A 259 22.79 -13.66 0.83
CA LYS A 259 23.96 -13.81 -0.06
C LYS A 259 24.66 -12.47 -0.32
N ALA A 260 23.89 -11.40 -0.56
CA ALA A 260 24.43 -10.06 -0.80
C ALA A 260 25.16 -9.48 0.42
N SER A 261 24.69 -9.72 1.65
CA SER A 261 25.37 -9.27 2.86
C SER A 261 26.66 -10.05 3.16
N THR A 262 26.68 -11.37 2.90
CA THR A 262 27.90 -12.18 3.05
C THR A 262 28.98 -11.92 1.99
N GLY A 263 28.59 -11.44 0.80
CA GLY A 263 29.52 -11.13 -0.29
C GLY A 263 30.29 -9.81 -0.13
N ARG A 264 29.96 -8.99 0.88
CA ARG A 264 30.53 -7.65 1.08
C ARG A 264 31.64 -7.57 2.14
N VAL A 265 32.21 -8.70 2.56
CA VAL A 265 33.47 -8.74 3.31
C VAL A 265 34.60 -8.95 2.31
N SER A 266 34.97 -7.89 1.59
CA SER A 266 36.22 -7.89 0.84
C SER A 266 37.38 -8.00 1.82
N LYS A 267 38.08 -9.13 1.78
CA LYS A 267 39.37 -9.35 2.44
C LYS A 267 40.30 -8.18 2.14
N THR A 268 40.44 -7.23 3.06
CA THR A 268 41.60 -6.35 3.12
C THR A 268 42.80 -7.25 3.45
N LYS A 269 43.55 -7.62 2.41
CA LYS A 269 44.87 -8.24 2.57
C LYS A 269 45.70 -7.29 3.43
N LYS A 270 46.04 -7.70 4.66
CA LYS A 270 47.09 -7.06 5.45
C LYS A 270 48.37 -7.06 4.62
N ALA A 271 48.93 -5.87 4.36
CA ALA A 271 50.29 -5.73 3.84
C ALA A 271 51.28 -6.28 4.89
N PRO A 272 52.36 -6.96 4.48
CA PRO A 272 53.35 -7.45 5.43
C PRO A 272 54.17 -6.28 5.97
N ALA A 273 54.30 -6.23 7.30
CA ALA A 273 55.20 -5.33 7.98
C ALA A 273 56.65 -5.65 7.58
N ARG A 274 57.33 -4.72 6.90
CA ARG A 274 58.79 -4.78 6.70
C ARG A 274 59.47 -4.30 7.97
N GLY A 275 60.04 -5.25 8.69
CA GLY A 275 60.96 -5.03 9.80
C GLY A 275 62.32 -4.46 9.35
N MET A 276 62.91 -3.73 10.28
CA MET A 276 64.16 -2.98 10.26
C MET A 276 65.38 -3.67 9.65
N GLY A 277 66.24 -2.86 9.03
CA GLY A 277 67.65 -3.15 8.79
C GLY A 277 68.51 -1.90 8.98
N ARG A 278 68.88 -1.60 10.23
CA ARG A 278 69.92 -0.61 10.58
C ARG A 278 71.27 -1.09 10.02
N LYS A 279 71.90 -0.32 9.13
CA LYS A 279 73.33 -0.45 8.81
C LYS A 279 74.09 0.72 9.44
N ARG A 280 74.90 0.40 10.45
CA ARG A 280 76.06 1.18 10.88
C ARG A 280 77.09 1.15 9.74
N LYS A 281 77.74 2.28 9.46
CA LYS A 281 79.11 2.30 8.92
C LYS A 281 79.96 3.22 9.79
N ALA A 282 81.06 2.64 10.23
CA ALA A 282 82.25 3.30 10.75
C ALA A 282 83.24 3.50 9.60
N HIS A 283 84.21 4.37 9.86
CA HIS A 283 85.28 4.91 9.01
C HIS A 283 84.83 5.99 8.02
#